data_AF-A0A090X726-F1
#
_entry.id   AF-A0A090X726-F1
#
_cell.length_a   1.000
_cell.length_b   1.000
_cell.length_c   1.000
_cell.angle_alpha   90.00
_cell.angle_beta   90.00
_cell.angle_gamma   90.00
#
_symmetry.space_group_name_H-M   'P 1'
#
loop_
_entity.id
_entity.type
_entity.pdbx_description
1 polymer ?
#
loop_
_entity_poly.entity_id
_entity_poly.type
_entity_poly.pdbx_seq_one_letter_code
_entity_poly.pdbx_strand_id
1 'polypeptide(L)' 'MLYDAKLSQDMANQLLDEGIYVIGFFYPVVPKDKARIRVQLSAAHTKAHIDKAVNAFIKVGKNLKVIS' A
#
# COMPACT_ATOMS: atom_id res chain seq x y z
N MET A 1 7.32 0.11 -5.75
CA MET A 1 8.08 0.42 -4.51
C MET A 1 8.03 1.91 -4.30
N LEU A 2 7.91 2.38 -3.06
CA LEU A 2 7.65 3.79 -2.77
C LEU A 2 8.92 4.59 -2.50
N TYR A 3 9.96 3.93 -1.98
CA TYR A 3 11.29 4.45 -1.69
C TYR A 3 11.34 5.57 -0.63
N ASP A 4 10.31 6.40 -0.52
CA ASP A 4 10.17 7.43 0.49
C ASP A 4 9.28 7.01 1.67
N ALA A 5 9.70 7.35 2.90
CA ALA A 5 9.03 6.95 4.13
C ALA A 5 7.70 7.69 4.33
N LYS A 6 7.63 8.98 3.98
CA LYS A 6 6.40 9.76 4.12
C LYS A 6 5.35 9.31 3.11
N LEU A 7 5.75 9.13 1.85
CA LEU A 7 4.90 8.58 0.79
C LEU A 7 4.33 7.20 1.18
N SER A 8 5.11 6.36 1.85
CA SER A 8 4.62 5.06 2.33
C SER A 8 3.56 5.15 3.44
N GLN A 9 3.65 6.16 4.30
CA GLN A 9 2.64 6.42 5.33
C GLN A 9 1.38 7.04 4.71
N ASP A 10 1.55 8.02 3.82
CA ASP A 10 0.44 8.68 3.13
C ASP A 10 -0.38 7.68 2.31
N MET A 11 0.29 6.78 1.59
CA MET A 11 -0.39 5.72 0.85
C MET A 11 -1.11 4.72 1.76
N ALA A 12 -0.52 4.35 2.90
CA ALA A 12 -1.16 3.44 3.85
C ALA A 12 -2.43 4.07 4.46
N ASN A 13 -2.38 5.36 4.83
CA ASN A 13 -3.53 6.09 5.35
C ASN A 13 -4.66 6.19 4.30
N GLN A 14 -4.35 6.56 3.06
CA GLN A 14 -5.37 6.64 2.01
C GLN A 14 -5.96 5.26 1.66
N LEU A 15 -5.16 4.20 1.69
CA LEU A 15 -5.68 2.84 1.51
C LEU A 15 -6.59 2.42 2.65
N LEU A 16 -6.29 2.85 3.87
CA LEU A 16 -7.16 2.61 5.02
C LEU A 16 -8.53 3.29 4.83
N ASP A 17 -8.56 4.51 4.31
CA ASP A 17 -9.80 5.22 3.97
C ASP A 17 -10.62 4.49 2.89
N GLU A 18 -9.97 3.79 1.96
CA GLU A 18 -10.62 2.89 0.98
C GLU A 18 -11.01 1.52 1.59
N GLY A 19 -10.79 1.32 2.89
CA GLY A 19 -11.09 0.11 3.63
C GLY A 19 -10.08 -1.03 3.42
N ILE A 20 -8.85 -0.71 3.05
CA ILE A 20 -7.72 -1.64 2.87
C ILE A 20 -6.67 -1.37 3.94
N TYR A 21 -6.65 -2.19 4.98
CA TYR A 21 -5.67 -2.08 6.05
C TYR A 21 -4.31 -2.66 5.62
N VAL A 22 -3.32 -1.78 5.47
CA VAL A 22 -1.93 -2.13 5.17
C VAL A 22 -0.98 -1.21 5.93
N ILE A 23 0.26 -1.67 6.11
CA ILE A 23 1.29 -0.91 6.83
C ILE A 23 2.45 -0.59 5.88
N GLY A 24 2.92 0.66 5.95
CA GLY A 24 4.16 1.10 5.32
C GLY A 24 5.38 0.61 6.09
N PHE A 25 6.33 -0.02 5.40
CA PHE A 25 7.61 -0.46 5.93
C PHE A 25 8.65 0.58 5.55
N PHE A 26 9.27 1.20 6.54
CA PHE A 26 10.36 2.18 6.39
C PHE A 26 11.39 1.96 7.51
N TYR A 27 12.47 2.74 7.52
CA TYR A 27 13.54 2.61 8.52
C TYR A 27 12.99 2.74 9.96
N PRO A 28 13.41 1.89 10.91
CA PRO A 28 14.53 0.92 10.86
C PRO A 28 14.17 -0.47 10.32
N VAL A 29 12.91 -0.73 9.97
CA VAL A 29 12.45 -2.07 9.56
C VAL A 29 12.99 -2.47 8.18
N VAL A 30 13.20 -1.49 7.30
CA VAL A 30 13.91 -1.65 6.01
C VAL A 30 14.98 -0.56 5.88
N PRO A 31 16.02 -0.74 5.04
CA PRO A 31 17.00 0.30 4.80
C PRO A 31 16.36 1.63 4.37
N LYS A 32 17.06 2.73 4.64
CA LYS A 32 16.66 4.06 4.13
C LYS A 32 16.48 4.03 2.62
N ASP A 33 15.59 4.87 2.12
CA ASP A 33 15.25 4.98 0.70
C ASP A 33 14.69 3.70 0.07
N LYS A 34 14.28 2.71 0.88
CA LYS A 34 13.69 1.44 0.43
C LYS A 34 12.30 1.19 1.01
N ALA A 35 11.62 2.27 1.36
CA ALA A 35 10.27 2.21 1.91
C ALA A 35 9.30 1.54 0.93
N ARG A 36 8.38 0.73 1.47
CA ARG A 36 7.42 -0.06 0.67
C ARG A 36 6.20 -0.43 1.49
N ILE A 37 5.09 -0.69 0.83
CA ILE A 37 3.96 -1.40 1.44
C ILE A 37 4.14 -2.89 1.18
N ARG A 38 4.07 -3.72 2.23
CA ARG A 38 4.13 -5.17 2.11
C ARG A 38 2.73 -5.75 2.33
N VAL A 39 2.19 -6.37 1.29
CA VAL A 39 0.90 -7.06 1.35
C VAL A 39 1.13 -8.54 1.65
N GLN A 40 0.32 -9.11 2.53
CA GLN A 40 0.35 -10.53 2.87
C GLN A 40 -0.99 -11.15 2.49
N LEU A 41 -0.95 -12.15 1.62
CA LEU A 41 -2.14 -12.89 1.23
C LEU A 41 -2.41 -14.02 2.23
N SER A 42 -3.69 -14.30 2.43
CA SER A 42 -4.18 -15.41 3.25
C SER A 42 -5.21 -16.19 2.44
N ALA A 43 -5.25 -17.51 2.63
CA ALA A 43 -6.23 -18.39 1.99
C ALA A 43 -7.69 -18.02 2.33
N ALA A 44 -7.92 -17.25 3.40
CA ALA A 44 -9.23 -16.73 3.77
C ALA A 44 -9.72 -15.59 2.85
N HIS A 45 -8.86 -15.00 2.02
CA HIS A 45 -9.28 -13.96 1.09
C HIS A 45 -10.03 -14.56 -0.10
N THR A 46 -11.18 -13.96 -0.41
CA THR A 46 -11.93 -14.26 -1.63
C THR A 46 -11.39 -13.43 -2.79
N LYS A 47 -11.72 -13.83 -4.02
CA LYS A 47 -11.38 -13.05 -5.22
C LYS A 47 -11.89 -11.60 -5.13
N ALA A 48 -13.12 -11.41 -4.61
CA ALA A 48 -13.70 -10.09 -4.43
C ALA A 48 -12.88 -9.21 -3.46
N HIS A 49 -12.29 -9.78 -2.40
CA HIS A 49 -11.39 -9.03 -1.52
C HIS A 49 -10.13 -8.56 -2.27
N ILE A 50 -9.57 -9.42 -3.11
CA ILE A 50 -8.38 -9.10 -3.91
C ILE A 50 -8.71 -8.03 -4.95
N ASP A 51 -9.83 -8.16 -5.66
CA ASP A 51 -10.27 -7.19 -6.66
C ASP A 51 -10.51 -5.81 -6.03
N LYS A 52 -11.15 -5.77 -4.84
CA LYS A 52 -11.31 -4.53 -4.06
C LYS A 52 -9.97 -3.91 -3.71
N ALA A 53 -9.04 -4.71 -3.20
CA ALA A 53 -7.70 -4.24 -2.83
C ALA A 53 -6.97 -3.68 -4.05
N VAL A 54 -6.92 -4.41 -5.17
CA VAL A 54 -6.27 -3.97 -6.40
C VAL A 54 -6.84 -2.63 -6.88
N ASN A 55 -8.17 -2.49 -6.91
CA ASN A 55 -8.82 -1.25 -7.33
C ASN A 55 -8.47 -0.06 -6.43
N ALA A 56 -8.44 -0.27 -5.11
CA ALA A 56 -8.01 0.76 -4.15
C ALA A 56 -6.53 1.15 -4.36
N PHE A 57 -5.65 0.17 -4.55
CA PHE A 57 -4.23 0.40 -4.87
C PHE A 57 -4.04 1.18 -6.17
N ILE A 58 -4.83 0.89 -7.21
CA ILE A 58 -4.80 1.65 -8.46
C ILE A 58 -5.23 3.09 -8.24
N LYS A 59 -6.38 3.29 -7.57
CA LYS A 59 -6.94 4.61 -7.29
C LYS A 59 -5.97 5.49 -6.49
N VAL A 60 -5.51 5.00 -5.35
CA VAL A 60 -4.56 5.72 -4.47
C VAL A 60 -3.21 5.90 -5.17
N GLY A 61 -2.72 4.87 -5.87
CA GLY A 61 -1.46 4.94 -6.61
C GLY A 61 -1.44 6.02 -7.69
N LYS A 62 -2.56 6.22 -8.40
CA LYS A 62 -2.71 7.31 -9.37
C LYS A 62 -2.80 8.67 -8.69
N ASN A 63 -3.57 8.79 -7.60
CA ASN A 63 -3.70 10.04 -6.84
C ASN A 63 -2.35 10.53 -6.30
N LEU A 64 -1.53 9.60 -5.79
CA LEU A 64 -0.18 9.86 -5.29
C LEU A 64 0.90 9.88 -6.38
N LYS A 65 0.52 9.74 -7.66
CA LYS A 65 1.42 9.73 -8.83
C LYS A 65 2.54 8.69 -8.74
N VAL A 66 2.26 7.56 -8.08
CA VAL A 66 3.16 6.40 -7.99
C VAL A 66 3.09 5.56 -9.27
N ILE A 67 1.91 5.52 -9.90
CA ILE A 67 1.63 4.81 -11.16
C ILE A 67 0.72 5.66 -12.05
N SER A 68 0.79 5.44 -13.36
CA SER A 68 0.02 6.13 -14.42
C SER A 68 -1.22 5.36 -14.84
#